data_AF-A0A535C0D8-F1
#
_entry.id   AF-A0A535C0D8-F1
#
_cell.length_a   1.000
_cell.length_b   1.000
_cell.length_c   1.000
_cell.angle_alpha   90.00
_cell.angle_beta   90.00
_cell.angle_gamma   90.00
#
_symmetry.space_group_name_H-M   'P 1'
#
loop_
_entity.id
_entity.type
_entity.pdbx_description
1 polymer ?
#
loop_
_entity_poly.entity_id
_entity_poly.type
_entity_poly.pdbx_seq_one_letter_code
_entity_poly.pdbx_strand_id
1 'polypeptide(L)' 'HQKILEESPSVALTPALRAEMGATAVRIARAAGYVNAGTIEFMLDADKRFYFLEMNTRL' A
#
# COMPACT_ATOMS: atom_id res chain seq x y z
N HIS A 1 16.32 2.77 6.75
CA HIS A 1 15.70 4.06 6.39
C HIS A 1 14.53 4.29 7.33
N GLN A 2 14.47 5.43 8.02
CA GLN A 2 13.43 5.71 9.02
C GLN A 2 12.36 6.63 8.41
N LYS A 3 11.08 6.33 8.64
CA LYS A 3 9.98 7.24 8.28
C LYS A 3 10.01 8.42 9.25
N ILE A 4 10.17 9.62 8.70
CA ILE A 4 10.23 10.87 9.48
C ILE A 4 8.90 11.63 9.38
N LEU A 5 8.22 11.53 8.24
CA LEU A 5 6.95 12.16 7.96
C LEU A 5 6.05 11.19 7.19
N GLU A 6 4.78 11.16 7.57
CA GLU A 6 3.73 10.39 6.89
C GLU A 6 2.54 11.32 6.64
N GLU A 7 1.90 11.18 5.49
CA GLU A 7 0.74 11.98 5.09
C GLU A 7 -0.39 11.09 4.58
N SER A 8 -1.63 11.55 4.78
CA SER A 8 -2.82 10.91 4.22
C SER A 8 -3.88 11.96 3.89
N PRO A 9 -4.53 11.87 2.71
CA PRO A 9 -4.26 10.92 1.62
C PRO A 9 -3.03 11.31 0.79
N SER A 10 -2.33 10.33 0.21
CA SER A 10 -1.25 10.62 -0.75
C SER A 10 -1.77 11.44 -1.94
N VAL A 11 -1.20 12.62 -2.18
CA VAL A 11 -1.58 13.52 -3.29
C VAL A 11 -1.07 13.04 -4.65
N ALA A 12 -0.13 12.10 -4.66
CA ALA A 12 0.46 11.55 -5.87
C ALA A 12 -0.47 10.58 -6.63
N LEU A 13 -1.55 10.10 -5.98
CA LEU A 13 -2.45 9.10 -6.53
C LEU A 13 -3.71 9.72 -7.12
N THR A 14 -4.04 9.31 -8.35
CA THR A 14 -5.37 9.54 -8.92
C THR A 14 -6.41 8.65 -8.23
N PRO A 15 -7.72 8.96 -8.30
CA PRO A 15 -8.76 8.10 -7.73
C PRO A 15 -8.73 6.66 -8.26
N ALA A 16 -8.49 6.48 -9.56
CA ALA A 16 -8.40 5.16 -10.19
C ALA A 16 -7.21 4.35 -9.67
N LEU A 17 -6.01 4.96 -9.63
CA LEU A 17 -4.81 4.31 -9.12
C LEU A 17 -4.95 3.94 -7.64
N ARG A 18 -5.54 4.83 -6.82
CA ARG A 18 -5.82 4.53 -5.41
C ARG A 18 -6.75 3.32 -5.25
N ALA A 19 -7.79 3.23 -6.07
CA ALA A 19 -8.71 2.09 -6.04
C ALA A 19 -8.00 0.78 -6.43
N GLU A 20 -7.15 0.82 -7.46
CA GLU A 20 -6.37 -0.34 -7.91
C GLU A 20 -5.35 -0.81 -6.84
N MET A 21 -4.58 0.12 -6.28
CA MET A 21 -3.62 -0.17 -5.21
C MET A 21 -4.34 -0.73 -3.98
N GLY A 22 -5.46 -0.14 -3.57
CA GLY A 22 -6.26 -0.62 -2.45
C GLY A 22 -6.82 -2.02 -2.67
N ALA A 23 -7.39 -2.28 -3.85
CA ALA A 23 -7.86 -3.62 -4.20
C ALA A 23 -6.73 -4.65 -4.20
N THR A 24 -5.53 -4.26 -4.65
CA THR A 24 -4.34 -5.12 -4.65
C THR A 24 -3.88 -5.43 -3.23
N ALA A 25 -3.84 -4.43 -2.34
CA ALA A 25 -3.53 -4.62 -0.92
C ALA A 25 -4.49 -5.63 -0.25
N VAL A 26 -5.80 -5.49 -0.52
CA VAL A 26 -6.81 -6.42 0.00
C VAL A 26 -6.61 -7.83 -0.55
N ARG A 27 -6.27 -8.00 -1.84
CA ARG A 27 -5.98 -9.32 -2.41
C ARG A 27 -4.77 -9.98 -1.72
N ILE A 28 -3.71 -9.22 -1.45
CA ILE A 28 -2.52 -9.73 -0.75
C ILE A 28 -2.89 -10.20 0.65
N ALA A 29 -3.59 -9.38 1.43
CA ALA A 29 -4.01 -9.74 2.79
C ALA A 29 -4.91 -10.99 2.81
N ARG A 30 -5.85 -11.10 1.86
CA ARG A 30 -6.71 -12.27 1.72
C ARG A 30 -5.94 -13.54 1.34
N ALA A 31 -5.00 -13.43 0.40
CA ALA A 31 -4.18 -14.57 -0.03
C ALA A 31 -3.30 -15.09 1.13
N ALA A 32 -2.86 -14.20 2.01
CA ALA A 32 -2.13 -14.57 3.23
C ALA A 32 -3.04 -15.10 4.37
N GLY A 33 -4.36 -15.11 4.20
CA GLY A 33 -5.30 -15.46 5.27
C GLY A 33 -5.19 -14.55 6.49
N TYR A 34 -4.80 -13.29 6.28
CA TYR A 34 -4.41 -12.40 7.38
C TYR A 34 -5.61 -11.87 8.15
N VAL A 35 -5.54 -11.96 9.48
CA VAL A 35 -6.57 -11.50 10.42
C VAL A 35 -5.95 -10.64 11.51
N ASN A 36 -5.78 -9.35 11.23
CA ASN A 36 -5.54 -8.28 12.19
C ASN A 36 -5.50 -6.92 11.44
N ALA A 37 -5.16 -5.83 12.14
CA ALA A 37 -4.69 -4.61 11.52
C ALA A 37 -3.23 -4.77 11.04
N GLY A 38 -2.96 -4.32 9.83
CA GLY A 38 -1.62 -4.28 9.23
C GLY A 38 -1.61 -3.37 8.01
N THR A 39 -0.43 -3.14 7.44
CA THR A 39 -0.24 -2.30 6.25
C THR A 39 0.43 -3.09 5.13
N ILE A 40 0.10 -2.73 3.89
CA ILE A 40 0.81 -3.19 2.69
C ILE A 40 1.59 -2.01 2.14
N GLU A 41 2.91 -2.14 2.08
CA GLU A 41 3.77 -1.07 1.59
C GLU A 41 4.06 -1.27 0.10
N PHE A 42 3.90 -0.19 -0.65
CA PHE A 42 4.17 -0.14 -2.07
C PHE A 42 5.19 0.96 -2.38
N MET A 43 5.98 0.75 -3.43
CA MET A 43 6.77 1.80 -4.07
C MET A 43 6.05 2.27 -5.33
N LEU A 44 5.91 3.58 -5.53
CA LEU A 44 5.35 4.17 -6.75
C LEU A 44 6.47 4.88 -7.51
N ASP A 45 6.62 4.59 -8.81
CA ASP A 45 7.59 5.26 -9.67
C ASP A 45 7.02 6.51 -10.37
N ALA A 46 7.86 7.18 -11.16
CA ALA A 46 7.47 8.38 -11.91
C ALA A 46 6.43 8.10 -13.02
N ASP A 47 6.40 6.86 -13.55
CA ASP A 47 5.47 6.41 -14.59
C ASP A 47 4.12 5.93 -14.01
N LYS A 48 3.90 6.12 -12.71
CA LYS A 48 2.71 5.67 -11.96
C LYS A 48 2.54 4.15 -11.91
N ARG A 49 3.62 3.39 -12.06
CA ARG A 49 3.63 1.95 -11.75
C ARG A 49 3.95 1.77 -10.28
N PHE A 50 3.25 0.82 -9.65
CA PHE A 50 3.47 0.49 -8.25
C PHE A 50 3.91 -0.95 -8.06
N TYR A 51 4.73 -1.17 -7.04
CA TYR A 51 5.39 -2.44 -6.76
C TYR A 51 5.23 -2.77 -5.29
N PHE A 52 4.86 -4.02 -4.98
CA PHE A 52 4.81 -4.51 -3.60
C PHE A 52 6.22 -4.52 -3.01
N LEU A 53 6.36 -3.98 -1.79
CA LEU A 53 7.60 -4.03 -1.03
C LEU A 53 7.50 -5.07 0.08
N GLU A 54 6.58 -4.84 1.02
CA GLU A 54 6.38 -5.71 2.18
C GLU A 54 4.98 -5.56 2.77
N MET A 55 4.64 -6.47 3.67
CA MET A 55 3.46 -6.40 4.52
C MET A 55 3.91 -6.28 5.97
N ASN A 56 3.49 -5.20 6.65
CA ASN A 56 3.66 -5.08 8.09
C ASN A 56 2.44 -5.71 8.77
N THR A 57 2.64 -6.87 9.40
CA THR A 57 1.58 -7.66 10.07
C THR A 57 1.30 -7.18 11.51
N ARG A 58 1.51 -5.89 11.75
CA ARG A 58 1.29 -5.19 13.02
C ARG A 58 0.97 -3.72 12.71
N LEU A 59 0.39 -3.03 13.69
CA LEU A 59 0.31 -1.57 13.69
C LEU A 59 1.59 -0.95 14.26
#